data_AF-A0A1H4KIC9-F1
#
_entry.id   AF-A0A1H4KIC9-F1
#
_cell.length_a   1.000
_cell.length_b   1.000
_cell.length_c   1.000
_cell.angle_alpha   90.00
_cell.angle_beta   90.00
_cell.angle_gamma   90.00
#
_symmetry.space_group_name_H-M   'P 1'
#
loop_
_entity.id
_entity.type
_entity.pdbx_description
1 polymer ?
#
loop_
_entity_poly.entity_id
_entity_poly.type
_entity_poly.pdbx_seq_one_letter_code
_entity_poly.pdbx_strand_id
1 'polypeptide(L)'
;MKSCIRPPLTAFPSRQRGAMIILVVIAMASLLLMGALALDGSHMLLNKTRLQNAVDAAALSGAKTLSMVPGVTGAASLTQTAALATLTLNANASGNQELAKAIGGNASGFAKVELASSVYGPFSFPGPANATYVRVTVANYPLSSFFWGVFQALGNGGNKSVAAVATAGPSPTSPCDLTPLLVCGDPSKNNPATGMFWGYKFGDLQVLKTAANNNSAIGPGNFQLLDFGSGGNTVRQALAGGINQCNSVGSTVLTKPGNTVGPSAQGLNTRFNQYSGGLSASDYPPDLVTTVNAKSLTYTGSPAQIQYNGQAVTSSNGNLSTPSGALYGYNNWVQASAGCVAGTGGGCQSNGVFERRILKIVIGDCSGKNDGASSIPVLGFGCYFVLQPEAQQGNSAQIFADFGERDRAFR
;
A
#
# COMPACT_ATOMS: atom_id res chain seq x y z
N MET A 1 91.95 -12.36 -64.94
CA MET A 1 91.08 -11.34 -64.33
C MET A 1 89.66 -11.90 -64.27
N LYS A 2 89.17 -12.31 -63.10
CA LYS A 2 87.76 -12.69 -62.88
C LYS A 2 87.09 -11.53 -62.16
N SER A 3 86.20 -10.83 -62.85
CA SER A 3 85.48 -9.68 -62.32
C SER A 3 84.33 -10.15 -61.43
N CYS A 4 84.27 -9.60 -60.22
CA CYS A 4 83.29 -9.91 -59.18
C CYS A 4 82.00 -9.12 -59.44
N ILE A 5 80.89 -9.80 -59.69
CA ILE A 5 79.57 -9.18 -59.81
C ILE A 5 78.88 -9.25 -58.44
N ARG A 6 78.65 -8.09 -57.82
CA ARG A 6 77.84 -7.95 -56.60
C ARG A 6 76.35 -8.07 -56.96
N PRO A 7 75.53 -8.83 -56.21
CA PRO A 7 74.08 -8.78 -56.37
C PRO A 7 73.52 -7.46 -55.81
N PRO A 8 72.52 -6.84 -56.46
CA PRO A 8 71.84 -5.67 -55.92
C PRO A 8 70.94 -6.04 -54.73
N LEU A 9 70.91 -5.14 -53.74
CA LEU A 9 70.04 -5.15 -52.56
C LEU A 9 68.55 -4.97 -52.95
N THR A 10 67.73 -5.88 -52.43
CA THR A 10 66.31 -5.79 -52.02
C THR A 10 65.41 -4.71 -52.63
N ALA A 11 64.38 -5.13 -53.37
CA ALA A 11 63.12 -4.38 -53.42
C ALA A 11 62.24 -4.78 -52.23
N PHE A 12 61.93 -3.84 -51.34
CA PHE A 12 60.92 -4.02 -50.30
C PHE A 12 59.53 -4.22 -50.94
N PRO A 13 58.68 -5.11 -50.41
CA PRO A 13 57.36 -5.36 -50.95
C PRO A 13 56.50 -4.08 -50.92
N SER A 14 55.74 -3.88 -52.00
CA SER A 14 54.86 -2.73 -52.18
C SER A 14 53.83 -2.61 -51.05
N ARG A 15 53.66 -1.39 -50.54
CA ARG A 15 52.72 -1.04 -49.47
C ARG A 15 51.27 -1.30 -49.89
N GLN A 16 50.63 -2.32 -49.30
CA GLN A 16 49.18 -2.55 -49.36
C GLN A 16 48.41 -1.48 -48.55
N ARG A 17 48.32 -0.25 -49.06
CA ARG A 17 47.56 0.84 -48.41
C ARG A 17 46.05 0.81 -48.68
N GLY A 18 45.61 0.15 -49.75
CA GLY A 18 44.20 0.11 -50.15
C GLY A 18 43.32 -0.92 -49.42
N ALA A 19 43.86 -2.08 -49.04
CA ALA A 19 43.08 -3.14 -48.38
C ALA A 19 42.76 -2.80 -46.90
N MET A 20 43.65 -2.07 -46.22
CA MET A 20 43.47 -1.69 -44.82
C MET A 20 42.29 -0.75 -44.61
N ILE A 21 42.02 0.17 -45.55
CA ILE A 21 40.90 1.10 -45.41
C ILE A 21 39.54 0.38 -45.45
N ILE A 22 39.42 -0.68 -46.25
CA ILE A 22 38.21 -1.48 -46.38
C ILE A 22 37.92 -2.23 -45.06
N LEU A 23 38.95 -2.86 -44.48
CA LEU A 23 38.82 -3.55 -43.20
C LEU A 23 38.45 -2.59 -42.06
N VAL A 24 39.05 -1.40 -42.03
CA VAL A 24 38.74 -0.37 -41.02
C VAL A 24 37.30 0.12 -41.18
N VAL A 25 36.81 0.34 -42.40
CA VAL A 25 35.42 0.76 -42.64
C VAL A 25 34.43 -0.31 -42.19
N ILE A 26 34.70 -1.59 -42.50
CA ILE A 26 33.83 -2.70 -42.07
C ILE A 26 33.84 -2.83 -40.54
N ALA A 27 35.02 -2.77 -39.91
CA ALA A 27 35.13 -2.83 -38.46
C ALA A 27 34.40 -1.65 -37.78
N MET A 28 34.59 -0.43 -38.27
CA MET A 28 33.89 0.74 -37.75
C MET A 28 32.37 0.64 -37.94
N ALA A 29 31.92 0.19 -39.10
CA ALA A 29 30.50 -0.04 -39.38
C ALA A 29 29.90 -1.08 -38.42
N SER A 30 30.61 -2.19 -38.16
CA SER A 30 30.15 -3.21 -37.20
C SER A 30 30.02 -2.67 -35.77
N LEU A 31 30.99 -1.86 -35.30
CA LEU A 31 30.94 -1.25 -33.98
C LEU A 31 29.78 -0.26 -33.84
N LEU A 32 29.52 0.54 -34.89
CA LEU A 32 28.38 1.47 -34.92
C LEU A 32 27.04 0.72 -34.91
N LEU A 33 26.91 -0.37 -35.68
CA LEU A 33 25.71 -1.21 -35.69
C LEU A 33 25.44 -1.87 -34.34
N MET A 34 26.49 -2.38 -33.67
CA MET A 34 26.38 -2.93 -32.33
C MET A 34 25.98 -1.86 -31.31
N GLY A 35 26.59 -0.67 -31.37
CA GLY A 35 26.24 0.46 -30.51
C GLY A 35 24.79 0.92 -30.70
N ALA A 36 24.34 1.01 -31.95
CA ALA A 36 22.96 1.30 -32.32
C ALA A 36 21.96 0.28 -31.74
N LEU A 37 22.26 -1.01 -31.87
CA LEU A 37 21.43 -2.08 -31.30
C LEU A 37 21.41 -2.02 -29.76
N ALA A 38 22.54 -1.72 -29.13
CA ALA A 38 22.62 -1.57 -27.68
C ALA A 38 21.76 -0.40 -27.16
N LEU A 39 21.73 0.74 -27.88
CA LEU A 39 20.88 1.88 -27.54
C LEU A 39 19.40 1.55 -27.70
N ASP A 40 19.00 0.94 -28.82
CA ASP A 40 17.61 0.54 -29.05
C ASP A 40 17.13 -0.53 -28.06
N GLY A 41 18.00 -1.48 -27.71
CA GLY A 41 17.75 -2.51 -26.70
C GLY A 41 17.60 -1.92 -25.31
N SER A 42 18.48 -0.99 -24.91
CA SER A 42 18.40 -0.29 -23.63
C SER A 42 17.09 0.50 -23.51
N HIS A 43 16.71 1.20 -24.58
CA HIS A 43 15.44 1.93 -24.66
C HIS A 43 14.22 1.00 -24.55
N MET A 44 14.26 -0.16 -25.20
CA MET A 44 13.20 -1.16 -25.12
C MET A 44 13.03 -1.70 -23.69
N LEU A 45 14.14 -2.07 -23.04
CA LEU A 45 14.11 -2.60 -21.67
C LEU A 45 13.60 -1.58 -20.67
N LEU A 46 14.06 -0.33 -20.77
CA LEU A 46 13.62 0.76 -19.90
C LEU A 46 12.12 1.05 -20.06
N ASN A 47 11.60 1.09 -21.28
CA ASN A 47 10.16 1.27 -21.51
C ASN A 47 9.34 0.04 -21.10
N LYS A 48 9.89 -1.18 -21.20
CA LYS A 48 9.24 -2.39 -20.67
C LYS A 48 9.08 -2.33 -19.16
N THR A 49 10.12 -1.95 -18.41
CA THR A 49 10.06 -1.81 -16.95
C THR A 49 9.07 -0.71 -16.54
N ARG A 50 9.07 0.43 -17.23
CA ARG A 50 8.12 1.51 -16.98
C ARG A 50 6.68 1.10 -17.25
N LEU A 51 6.43 0.40 -18.36
CA LEU A 51 5.12 -0.14 -18.68
C LEU A 51 4.67 -1.13 -17.60
N GLN A 52 5.55 -2.03 -17.17
CA GLN A 52 5.20 -3.02 -16.15
C GLN A 52 4.83 -2.36 -14.82
N ASN A 53 5.63 -1.41 -14.34
CA ASN A 53 5.31 -0.63 -13.14
C ASN A 53 3.96 0.11 -13.24
N ALA A 54 3.66 0.68 -14.42
CA ALA A 54 2.40 1.39 -14.66
C ALA A 54 1.19 0.42 -14.66
N VAL A 55 1.35 -0.77 -15.25
CA VAL A 55 0.33 -1.82 -15.30
C VAL A 55 0.13 -2.46 -13.92
N ASP A 56 1.20 -2.66 -13.14
CA ASP A 56 1.13 -3.14 -11.75
C ASP A 56 0.38 -2.14 -10.85
N ALA A 57 0.71 -0.85 -10.96
CA ALA A 57 0.00 0.21 -10.24
C ALA A 57 -1.48 0.29 -10.64
N ALA A 58 -1.78 0.14 -11.95
CA ALA A 58 -3.15 0.09 -12.45
C ALA A 58 -3.93 -1.11 -11.91
N ALA A 59 -3.33 -2.30 -11.88
CA ALA A 59 -3.96 -3.48 -11.32
C ALA A 59 -4.20 -3.33 -9.82
N LEU A 60 -3.22 -2.84 -9.05
CA LEU A 60 -3.35 -2.61 -7.61
C LEU A 60 -4.43 -1.59 -7.28
N SER A 61 -4.51 -0.50 -8.05
CA SER A 61 -5.55 0.51 -7.90
C SER A 61 -6.94 -0.02 -8.26
N GLY A 62 -7.05 -0.79 -9.34
CA GLY A 62 -8.29 -1.48 -9.69
C GLY A 62 -8.73 -2.43 -8.57
N ALA A 63 -7.84 -3.30 -8.09
CA ALA A 63 -8.13 -4.20 -6.98
C ALA A 63 -8.50 -3.43 -5.70
N LYS A 64 -7.87 -2.27 -5.47
CA LYS A 64 -8.21 -1.38 -4.36
C LYS A 64 -9.64 -0.90 -4.43
N THR A 65 -10.06 -0.39 -5.59
CA THR A 65 -11.41 0.09 -5.80
C THR A 65 -12.41 -1.04 -5.72
N LEU A 66 -12.14 -2.18 -6.38
CA LEU A 66 -13.03 -3.34 -6.37
C LEU A 66 -13.39 -3.79 -4.96
N SER A 67 -12.39 -3.80 -4.08
CA SER A 67 -12.59 -4.18 -2.68
C SER A 67 -13.48 -3.17 -1.93
N MET A 68 -13.35 -1.87 -2.20
CA MET A 68 -14.11 -0.79 -1.53
C MET A 68 -15.57 -0.70 -1.95
N VAL A 69 -15.97 -1.33 -3.05
CA VAL A 69 -17.34 -1.25 -3.60
C VAL A 69 -18.06 -2.60 -3.69
N PRO A 70 -17.94 -3.50 -2.70
CA PRO A 70 -18.51 -4.84 -2.81
C PRO A 70 -20.04 -4.73 -2.82
N GLY A 71 -20.68 -5.37 -3.80
CA GLY A 71 -22.15 -5.36 -3.93
C GLY A 71 -22.75 -4.03 -4.42
N VAL A 72 -21.94 -3.02 -4.78
CA VAL A 72 -22.42 -1.78 -5.38
C VAL A 72 -22.72 -2.01 -6.86
N THR A 73 -23.89 -1.54 -7.34
CA THR A 73 -24.23 -1.53 -8.76
C THR A 73 -23.16 -0.76 -9.55
N GLY A 74 -22.50 -1.43 -10.50
CA GLY A 74 -21.43 -0.82 -11.30
C GLY A 74 -20.01 -0.96 -10.73
N ALA A 75 -19.80 -1.78 -9.69
CA ALA A 75 -18.48 -2.08 -9.11
C ALA A 75 -17.38 -2.36 -10.16
N ALA A 76 -17.69 -3.16 -11.19
CA ALA A 76 -16.76 -3.47 -12.27
C ALA A 76 -16.35 -2.23 -13.09
N SER A 77 -17.30 -1.33 -13.36
CA SER A 77 -17.04 -0.08 -14.10
C SER A 77 -16.21 0.90 -13.27
N LEU A 78 -16.50 1.04 -11.97
CA LEU A 78 -15.70 1.84 -11.05
C LEU A 78 -14.26 1.30 -10.96
N THR A 79 -14.12 -0.02 -10.87
CA THR A 79 -12.82 -0.73 -10.86
C THR A 79 -12.01 -0.47 -12.13
N GLN A 80 -12.65 -0.59 -13.30
CA GLN A 80 -12.01 -0.30 -14.59
C GLN A 80 -11.59 1.16 -14.69
N THR A 81 -12.46 2.08 -14.28
CA THR A 81 -12.19 3.52 -14.29
C THR A 81 -10.97 3.84 -13.42
N ALA A 82 -10.89 3.30 -12.20
CA ALA A 82 -9.76 3.52 -11.29
C ALA A 82 -8.45 2.95 -11.84
N ALA A 83 -8.47 1.73 -12.41
CA ALA A 83 -7.31 1.11 -13.04
C ALA A 83 -6.78 1.94 -14.21
N LEU A 84 -7.66 2.36 -15.13
CA LEU A 84 -7.29 3.15 -16.30
C LEU A 84 -6.84 4.57 -15.94
N ALA A 85 -7.46 5.19 -14.94
CA ALA A 85 -7.01 6.49 -14.41
C ALA A 85 -5.59 6.39 -13.84
N THR A 86 -5.29 5.33 -13.09
CA THR A 86 -3.96 5.10 -12.51
C THR A 86 -2.91 4.83 -13.58
N LEU A 87 -3.26 4.07 -14.63
CA LEU A 87 -2.39 3.88 -15.79
C LEU A 87 -2.06 5.21 -16.46
N THR A 88 -3.06 6.08 -16.62
CA THR A 88 -2.90 7.42 -17.23
C THR A 88 -2.03 8.32 -16.37
N LEU A 89 -2.21 8.32 -15.04
CA LEU A 89 -1.38 9.08 -14.11
C LEU A 89 0.09 8.63 -14.16
N ASN A 90 0.34 7.32 -14.19
CA ASN A 90 1.69 6.78 -14.34
C ASN A 90 2.31 7.15 -15.68
N ALA A 91 1.54 7.10 -16.77
CA ALA A 91 2.02 7.51 -18.08
C ALA A 91 2.40 8.99 -18.15
N ASN A 92 1.67 9.86 -17.44
CA ASN A 92 1.94 11.30 -17.37
C ASN A 92 3.07 11.68 -16.39
N ALA A 93 3.62 10.72 -15.64
CA ALA A 93 4.75 10.97 -14.74
C ALA A 93 6.01 11.35 -15.54
N SER A 94 6.88 12.14 -14.91
CA SER A 94 8.14 12.58 -15.51
C SER A 94 8.97 11.38 -16.00
N GLY A 95 9.42 11.46 -17.25
CA GLY A 95 10.16 10.39 -17.91
C GLY A 95 9.30 9.40 -18.69
N ASN A 96 7.97 9.34 -18.51
CA ASN A 96 7.08 8.40 -19.21
C ASN A 96 6.42 9.00 -20.46
N GLN A 97 7.01 10.03 -21.07
CA GLN A 97 6.38 10.79 -22.17
C GLN A 97 6.01 9.91 -23.37
N GLU A 98 6.82 8.90 -23.69
CA GLU A 98 6.54 7.97 -24.78
C GLU A 98 5.32 7.09 -24.48
N LEU A 99 5.13 6.69 -23.21
CA LEU A 99 3.97 5.91 -22.78
C LEU A 99 2.70 6.77 -22.84
N ALA A 100 2.76 8.02 -22.35
CA ALA A 100 1.65 8.97 -22.47
C ALA A 100 1.24 9.20 -23.93
N LYS A 101 2.22 9.33 -24.83
CA LYS A 101 1.98 9.49 -26.27
C LYS A 101 1.31 8.25 -26.87
N ALA A 102 1.73 7.05 -26.48
CA ALA A 102 1.13 5.81 -26.99
C ALA A 102 -0.30 5.58 -26.49
N ILE A 103 -0.63 6.02 -25.27
CA ILE A 103 -2.00 6.00 -24.76
C ILE A 103 -2.90 6.98 -25.53
N GLY A 104 -2.36 8.14 -25.94
CA GLY A 104 -3.07 9.09 -26.80
C GLY A 104 -4.38 9.62 -26.19
N GLY A 105 -4.48 9.63 -24.86
CA GLY A 105 -5.70 10.01 -24.13
C GLY A 105 -6.81 8.96 -24.11
N ASN A 106 -6.59 7.77 -24.70
CA ASN A 106 -7.56 6.67 -24.72
C ASN A 106 -7.01 5.41 -24.02
N ALA A 107 -6.99 5.45 -22.69
CA ALA A 107 -6.48 4.34 -21.89
C ALA A 107 -7.28 3.03 -22.07
N SER A 108 -8.59 3.09 -22.32
CA SER A 108 -9.43 1.91 -22.55
C SER A 108 -9.17 1.24 -23.91
N GLY A 109 -8.72 2.00 -24.90
CA GLY A 109 -8.22 1.47 -26.18
C GLY A 109 -6.81 0.88 -26.09
N PHE A 110 -6.01 1.31 -25.10
CA PHE A 110 -4.63 0.89 -24.92
C PHE A 110 -4.48 -0.32 -23.98
N ALA A 111 -5.30 -0.40 -22.93
CA ALA A 111 -5.24 -1.45 -21.92
C ALA A 111 -6.59 -2.13 -21.69
N LYS A 112 -6.56 -3.45 -21.54
CA LYS A 112 -7.71 -4.27 -21.18
C LYS A 112 -7.74 -4.50 -19.67
N VAL A 113 -8.86 -4.18 -19.02
CA VAL A 113 -9.10 -4.46 -17.60
C VAL A 113 -10.14 -5.56 -17.47
N GLU A 114 -9.82 -6.61 -16.72
CA GLU A 114 -10.67 -7.78 -16.53
C GLU A 114 -10.68 -8.21 -15.06
N LEU A 115 -11.75 -8.88 -14.64
CA LEU A 115 -12.00 -9.26 -13.26
C LEU A 115 -12.15 -10.79 -13.15
N ALA A 116 -11.78 -11.36 -12.00
CA ALA A 116 -11.95 -12.78 -11.68
C ALA A 116 -12.16 -13.02 -10.19
N SER A 117 -12.74 -14.16 -9.82
CA SER A 117 -12.85 -14.63 -8.43
C SER A 117 -11.61 -15.43 -7.97
N SER A 118 -10.69 -15.74 -8.88
CA SER A 118 -9.46 -16.48 -8.64
C SER A 118 -8.29 -15.81 -9.38
N VAL A 119 -7.09 -15.86 -8.80
CA VAL A 119 -5.85 -15.38 -9.43
C VAL A 119 -5.58 -16.09 -10.76
N TYR A 120 -6.08 -17.31 -10.92
CA TYR A 120 -5.91 -18.13 -12.12
C TYR A 120 -6.95 -17.86 -13.21
N GLY A 121 -7.97 -17.01 -12.94
CA GLY A 121 -9.07 -16.75 -13.86
C GLY A 121 -10.23 -17.76 -13.76
N PRO A 122 -11.13 -17.80 -14.77
CA PRO A 122 -11.10 -17.00 -15.99
C PRO A 122 -11.33 -15.51 -15.71
N PHE A 123 -10.61 -14.67 -16.45
CA PHE A 123 -10.74 -13.22 -16.37
C PHE A 123 -11.69 -12.74 -17.47
N SER A 124 -12.65 -11.91 -17.10
CA SER A 124 -13.58 -11.29 -18.04
C SER A 124 -14.06 -9.94 -17.51
N PHE A 125 -14.67 -9.14 -18.36
CA PHE A 125 -15.33 -7.90 -17.95
C PHE A 125 -16.83 -8.02 -18.30
N PRO A 126 -17.76 -7.71 -17.37
CA PRO A 126 -17.54 -7.16 -16.02
C PRO A 126 -17.03 -8.17 -14.97
N GLY A 127 -16.88 -9.45 -15.34
CA GLY A 127 -16.45 -10.51 -14.43
C GLY A 127 -17.57 -11.08 -13.57
N PRO A 128 -17.29 -12.09 -12.72
CA PRO A 128 -18.27 -12.65 -11.80
C PRO A 128 -18.62 -11.68 -10.67
N ALA A 129 -19.82 -11.80 -10.09
CA ALA A 129 -20.29 -10.92 -9.01
C ALA A 129 -19.43 -10.98 -7.73
N ASN A 130 -18.73 -12.10 -7.52
CA ASN A 130 -17.77 -12.31 -6.43
C ASN A 130 -16.31 -12.09 -6.87
N ALA A 131 -16.07 -11.26 -7.89
CA ALA A 131 -14.73 -10.94 -8.32
C ALA A 131 -13.91 -10.29 -7.19
N THR A 132 -12.68 -10.75 -7.03
CA THR A 132 -11.72 -10.25 -6.03
C THR A 132 -10.36 -9.93 -6.65
N TYR A 133 -10.11 -10.38 -7.88
CA TYR A 133 -8.89 -10.14 -8.63
C TYR A 133 -9.18 -9.24 -9.82
N VAL A 134 -8.24 -8.34 -10.12
CA VAL A 134 -8.23 -7.44 -11.26
C VAL A 134 -6.96 -7.69 -12.07
N ARG A 135 -7.12 -7.89 -13.38
CA ARG A 135 -6.01 -8.01 -14.33
C ARG A 135 -6.03 -6.86 -15.31
N VAL A 136 -4.87 -6.22 -15.49
CA VAL A 136 -4.65 -5.18 -16.49
C VAL A 136 -3.67 -5.73 -17.52
N THR A 137 -4.02 -5.66 -18.80
CA THR A 137 -3.19 -6.17 -19.90
C THR A 137 -2.98 -5.09 -20.96
N VAL A 138 -1.73 -4.84 -21.32
CA VAL A 138 -1.33 -4.06 -22.49
C VAL A 138 -0.67 -5.01 -23.48
N ALA A 139 -1.40 -5.37 -24.52
CA ALA A 139 -0.97 -6.37 -25.49
C ALA A 139 0.09 -5.83 -26.48
N ASN A 140 0.06 -4.53 -26.76
CA ASN A 140 0.97 -3.91 -27.70
C ASN A 140 1.23 -2.44 -27.32
N TYR A 141 2.45 -2.17 -26.89
CA TYR A 141 2.99 -0.82 -26.72
C TYR A 141 4.09 -0.60 -27.77
N PRO A 142 3.80 0.08 -28.89
CA PRO A 142 4.80 0.37 -29.90
C PRO A 142 5.79 1.42 -29.40
N LEU A 143 7.08 1.18 -29.66
CA LEU A 143 8.18 2.06 -29.29
C LEU A 143 8.77 2.75 -30.51
N SER A 144 9.29 3.95 -30.28
CA SER A 144 10.12 4.67 -31.23
C SER A 144 11.36 3.83 -31.62
N SER A 145 11.62 3.84 -32.92
CA SER A 145 12.71 3.14 -33.57
C SER A 145 13.76 4.18 -33.97
N PHE A 146 14.91 4.20 -33.30
CA PHE A 146 15.98 5.14 -33.62
C PHE A 146 16.87 4.59 -34.72
N PHE A 147 17.50 3.45 -34.46
CA PHE A 147 18.39 2.76 -35.39
C PHE A 147 17.81 1.43 -35.86
N TRP A 148 16.71 0.97 -35.24
CA TRP A 148 15.94 -0.21 -35.62
C TRP A 148 15.46 -0.20 -37.09
N GLY A 149 15.30 1.00 -37.68
CA GLY A 149 15.01 1.16 -39.11
C GLY A 149 16.08 0.58 -40.04
N VAL A 150 17.34 0.51 -39.60
CA VAL A 150 18.43 -0.14 -40.35
C VAL A 150 18.18 -1.65 -40.44
N PHE A 151 17.68 -2.28 -39.37
CA PHE A 151 17.34 -3.70 -39.38
C PHE A 151 16.09 -4.00 -40.21
N GLN A 152 15.12 -3.08 -40.26
CA GLN A 152 13.99 -3.16 -41.20
C GLN A 152 14.48 -3.08 -42.66
N ALA A 153 15.40 -2.18 -42.97
CA ALA A 153 15.98 -2.05 -44.32
C ALA A 153 16.78 -3.31 -44.74
N LEU A 154 17.34 -4.05 -43.78
CA LEU A 154 18.02 -5.33 -44.00
C LEU A 154 17.05 -6.54 -44.07
N GLY A 155 15.74 -6.31 -44.12
CA GLY A 155 14.71 -7.35 -44.27
C GLY A 155 14.45 -8.20 -43.02
N ASN A 156 15.01 -7.83 -41.86
CA ASN A 156 14.94 -8.59 -40.60
C ASN A 156 14.33 -7.80 -39.43
N GLY A 157 13.65 -6.68 -39.69
CA GLY A 157 13.09 -5.83 -38.64
C GLY A 157 11.59 -6.03 -38.44
N GLY A 158 11.18 -6.60 -37.31
CA GLY A 158 9.79 -6.49 -36.83
C GLY A 158 9.49 -5.11 -36.23
N ASN A 159 8.22 -4.83 -35.93
CA ASN A 159 7.87 -3.62 -35.16
C ASN A 159 8.43 -3.75 -33.74
N LYS A 160 9.14 -2.73 -33.25
CA LYS A 160 9.64 -2.66 -31.89
C LYS A 160 8.47 -2.35 -30.95
N SER A 161 7.98 -3.35 -30.24
CA SER A 161 6.92 -3.19 -29.25
C SER A 161 7.18 -4.03 -28.00
N VAL A 162 6.54 -3.62 -26.90
CA VAL A 162 6.56 -4.35 -25.63
C VAL A 162 5.13 -4.61 -25.17
N ALA A 163 4.97 -5.58 -24.29
CA ALA A 163 3.68 -5.94 -23.69
C ALA A 163 3.87 -6.12 -22.18
N ALA A 164 2.80 -5.93 -21.42
CA ALA A 164 2.77 -6.07 -19.98
C ALA A 164 1.42 -6.60 -19.51
N VAL A 165 1.46 -7.36 -18.42
CA VAL A 165 0.26 -7.85 -17.72
C VAL A 165 0.52 -7.83 -16.23
N ALA A 166 -0.47 -7.42 -15.46
CA ALA A 166 -0.43 -7.49 -14.00
C ALA A 166 -1.76 -7.96 -13.45
N THR A 167 -1.72 -8.73 -12.36
CA THR A 167 -2.89 -9.19 -11.63
C THR A 167 -2.73 -8.83 -10.16
N ALA A 168 -3.73 -8.14 -9.61
CA ALA A 168 -3.80 -7.81 -8.20
C ALA A 168 -5.09 -8.37 -7.62
N GLY A 169 -5.09 -8.65 -6.31
CA GLY A 169 -6.25 -9.15 -5.59
C GLY A 169 -6.11 -8.88 -4.10
N PRO A 170 -6.97 -9.47 -3.24
CA PRO A 170 -6.85 -9.32 -1.81
C PRO A 170 -5.51 -9.87 -1.34
N SER A 171 -4.85 -9.11 -0.47
CA SER A 171 -3.66 -9.55 0.24
C SER A 171 -3.96 -10.76 1.15
N PRO A 172 -2.95 -11.57 1.51
CA PRO A 172 -3.15 -12.81 2.25
C PRO A 172 -3.90 -12.58 3.57
N THR A 173 -4.60 -13.62 4.05
CA THR A 173 -5.47 -13.64 5.25
C THR A 173 -4.76 -13.37 6.59
N SER A 174 -3.48 -12.99 6.55
CA SER A 174 -2.56 -12.86 7.67
C SER A 174 -1.73 -11.59 7.46
N PRO A 175 -2.22 -10.41 7.90
CA PRO A 175 -1.51 -9.17 7.72
C PRO A 175 -0.29 -9.08 8.64
N CYS A 176 0.73 -8.40 8.14
CA CYS A 176 1.89 -7.99 8.92
C CYS A 176 1.73 -6.54 9.42
N ASP A 177 2.71 -6.06 10.17
CA ASP A 177 2.71 -4.75 10.84
C ASP A 177 1.54 -4.58 11.82
N LEU A 178 1.22 -5.67 12.55
CA LEU A 178 0.19 -5.65 13.56
C LEU A 178 0.55 -4.68 14.68
N THR A 179 -0.44 -3.89 15.07
CA THR A 179 -0.36 -3.02 16.25
C THR A 179 -0.51 -3.88 17.51
N PRO A 180 0.21 -3.59 18.61
CA PRO A 180 0.18 -4.42 19.83
C PRO A 180 -1.09 -4.19 20.66
N LEU A 181 -2.23 -4.28 19.99
CA LEU A 181 -3.57 -4.10 20.54
C LEU A 181 -4.40 -5.34 20.22
N LEU A 182 -5.35 -5.61 21.11
CA LEU A 182 -6.29 -6.72 21.00
C LEU A 182 -7.71 -6.23 21.20
N VAL A 183 -8.61 -6.67 20.33
CA VAL A 183 -10.04 -6.47 20.50
C VAL A 183 -10.72 -7.84 20.63
N CYS A 184 -11.68 -7.95 21.55
CA CYS A 184 -12.35 -9.21 21.87
C CYS A 184 -13.52 -9.47 20.92
N GLY A 185 -13.35 -10.43 20.02
CA GLY A 185 -14.39 -10.86 19.11
C GLY A 185 -15.25 -11.99 19.66
N ASP A 186 -16.43 -12.15 19.08
CA ASP A 186 -17.35 -13.27 19.34
C ASP A 186 -17.32 -14.23 18.14
N PRO A 187 -16.82 -15.48 18.31
CA PRO A 187 -16.74 -16.46 17.23
C PRO A 187 -18.10 -16.80 16.60
N SER A 188 -19.20 -16.63 17.34
CA SER A 188 -20.56 -16.89 16.85
C SER A 188 -21.12 -15.76 15.96
N LYS A 189 -20.46 -14.59 15.94
CA LYS A 189 -20.93 -13.39 15.23
C LYS A 189 -20.03 -13.03 14.06
N ASN A 190 -19.61 -14.01 13.27
CA ASN A 190 -18.90 -13.78 12.02
C ASN A 190 -19.78 -14.11 10.82
N ASN A 191 -20.29 -13.07 10.16
CA ASN A 191 -21.04 -13.19 8.93
C ASN A 191 -20.62 -12.09 7.94
N PRO A 192 -19.55 -12.32 7.17
CA PRO A 192 -19.05 -11.36 6.19
C PRO A 192 -20.09 -10.95 5.13
N ALA A 193 -21.06 -11.82 4.81
CA ALA A 193 -22.11 -11.51 3.82
C ALA A 193 -23.06 -10.39 4.29
N THR A 194 -23.17 -10.17 5.60
CA THR A 194 -23.98 -9.09 6.20
C THR A 194 -23.13 -7.95 6.75
N GLY A 195 -21.82 -7.94 6.43
CA GLY A 195 -20.87 -6.95 6.93
C GLY A 195 -20.53 -7.09 8.42
N MET A 196 -20.80 -8.26 9.02
CA MET A 196 -20.52 -8.55 10.43
C MET A 196 -19.24 -9.37 10.57
N PHE A 197 -18.30 -8.91 11.39
CA PHE A 197 -16.98 -9.50 11.58
C PHE A 197 -16.70 -9.70 13.07
N TRP A 198 -16.87 -10.93 13.56
CA TRP A 198 -16.63 -11.29 14.96
C TRP A 198 -17.36 -10.39 15.98
N GLY A 199 -18.55 -9.90 15.62
CA GLY A 199 -19.33 -8.96 16.43
C GLY A 199 -19.18 -7.48 16.07
N TYR A 200 -18.33 -7.14 15.09
CA TYR A 200 -18.09 -5.77 14.64
C TYR A 200 -18.65 -5.50 13.25
N LYS A 201 -19.23 -4.32 13.05
CA LYS A 201 -19.60 -3.75 11.76
C LYS A 201 -18.79 -2.51 11.47
N PHE A 202 -18.69 -2.17 10.19
CA PHE A 202 -18.05 -0.93 9.74
C PHE A 202 -18.65 0.29 10.46
N GLY A 203 -17.76 1.14 10.99
CA GLY A 203 -18.11 2.32 11.76
C GLY A 203 -18.32 2.07 13.25
N ASP A 204 -18.31 0.82 13.74
CA ASP A 204 -18.50 0.58 15.17
C ASP A 204 -17.40 1.26 15.98
N LEU A 205 -17.81 2.13 16.90
CA LEU A 205 -16.89 2.90 17.75
C LEU A 205 -16.41 2.03 18.92
N GLN A 206 -15.09 1.94 19.09
CA GLN A 206 -14.43 1.04 20.04
C GLN A 206 -13.41 1.75 20.93
N VAL A 207 -13.24 1.20 22.14
CA VAL A 207 -12.10 1.49 23.01
C VAL A 207 -11.07 0.38 22.80
N LEU A 208 -9.98 0.70 22.10
CA LEU A 208 -8.93 -0.25 21.75
C LEU A 208 -7.95 -0.52 22.90
N LYS A 209 -7.88 0.41 23.84
CA LYS A 209 -7.08 0.33 25.06
C LYS A 209 -7.85 1.04 26.15
N THR A 210 -8.08 0.36 27.26
CA THR A 210 -8.68 0.93 28.47
C THR A 210 -7.65 1.69 29.31
N ALA A 211 -8.11 2.54 30.22
CA ALA A 211 -7.27 3.20 31.21
C ALA A 211 -7.39 2.52 32.59
N ALA A 212 -6.58 2.97 33.55
CA ALA A 212 -6.71 2.54 34.94
C ALA A 212 -8.12 2.82 35.46
N ASN A 213 -8.65 1.91 36.28
CA ASN A 213 -10.00 1.94 36.83
C ASN A 213 -11.15 1.75 35.81
N ASN A 214 -10.84 1.37 34.56
CA ASN A 214 -11.83 0.84 33.63
C ASN A 214 -11.80 -0.70 33.64
N ASN A 215 -12.96 -1.32 33.42
CA ASN A 215 -13.04 -2.77 33.23
C ASN A 215 -12.50 -3.13 31.85
N SER A 216 -11.49 -4.00 31.82
CA SER A 216 -10.95 -4.57 30.59
C SER A 216 -11.63 -5.90 30.27
N ALA A 217 -11.92 -6.14 28.99
CA ALA A 217 -12.56 -7.36 28.53
C ALA A 217 -11.69 -8.63 28.71
N ILE A 218 -10.38 -8.46 28.93
CA ILE A 218 -9.41 -9.54 29.20
C ILE A 218 -8.92 -9.55 30.66
N GLY A 219 -9.76 -9.05 31.55
CA GLY A 219 -9.57 -9.12 33.00
C GLY A 219 -8.67 -8.04 33.63
N PRO A 220 -8.62 -8.01 34.97
CA PRO A 220 -7.89 -6.98 35.72
C PRO A 220 -6.39 -6.93 35.40
N GLY A 221 -5.84 -5.72 35.29
CA GLY A 221 -4.41 -5.51 35.03
C GLY A 221 -4.01 -5.62 33.54
N ASN A 222 -4.91 -6.07 32.68
CA ASN A 222 -4.74 -6.02 31.24
C ASN A 222 -5.42 -4.79 30.64
N PHE A 223 -4.76 -4.15 29.68
CA PHE A 223 -5.24 -2.93 29.02
C PHE A 223 -5.32 -3.11 27.50
N GLN A 224 -5.71 -4.32 27.06
CA GLN A 224 -5.81 -4.71 25.64
C GLN A 224 -4.50 -4.62 24.86
N LEU A 225 -3.35 -4.64 25.55
CA LEU A 225 -2.03 -4.67 24.92
C LEU A 225 -1.60 -6.12 24.66
N LEU A 226 -0.89 -6.32 23.54
CA LEU A 226 -0.24 -7.58 23.21
C LEU A 226 1.26 -7.53 23.49
N ASP A 227 1.82 -8.68 23.86
CA ASP A 227 3.25 -8.83 24.08
C ASP A 227 3.95 -9.25 22.78
N PHE A 228 4.68 -8.30 22.18
CA PHE A 228 5.52 -8.53 21.02
C PHE A 228 7.03 -8.51 21.38
N GLY A 229 7.39 -8.58 22.67
CA GLY A 229 8.79 -8.70 23.09
C GLY A 229 9.15 -7.94 24.37
N SER A 230 10.07 -6.98 24.27
CA SER A 230 10.76 -6.35 25.42
C SER A 230 9.93 -5.28 26.15
N GLY A 231 8.68 -5.59 26.48
CA GLY A 231 7.83 -4.76 27.33
C GLY A 231 7.47 -3.39 26.72
N GLY A 232 7.52 -2.33 27.54
CA GLY A 232 6.98 -1.01 27.15
C GLY A 232 7.70 -0.35 25.97
N ASN A 233 9.01 -0.57 25.81
CA ASN A 233 9.76 -0.03 24.68
C ASN A 233 9.29 -0.62 23.34
N THR A 234 9.01 -1.93 23.32
CA THR A 234 8.44 -2.59 22.15
C THR A 234 7.04 -2.05 21.86
N VAL A 235 6.19 -1.85 22.90
CA VAL A 235 4.87 -1.23 22.73
C VAL A 235 4.98 0.17 22.09
N ARG A 236 5.96 0.98 22.49
CA ARG A 236 6.22 2.30 21.89
C ARG A 236 6.55 2.21 20.41
N GLN A 237 7.56 1.41 20.05
CA GLN A 237 8.00 1.26 18.66
C GLN A 237 6.91 0.64 17.79
N ALA A 238 6.21 -0.36 18.34
CA ALA A 238 5.14 -1.06 17.67
C ALA A 238 3.92 -0.16 17.42
N LEU A 239 3.51 0.60 18.43
CA LEU A 239 2.48 1.61 18.23
C LEU A 239 2.96 2.67 17.26
N ALA A 240 4.22 3.11 17.26
CA ALA A 240 4.73 4.05 16.24
C ALA A 240 4.70 3.49 14.80
N GLY A 241 4.50 2.19 14.62
CA GLY A 241 4.50 1.49 13.32
C GLY A 241 5.88 1.00 12.88
N GLY A 242 6.81 0.81 13.83
CA GLY A 242 8.19 0.42 13.57
C GLY A 242 8.49 -1.07 13.73
N ILE A 243 7.48 -1.94 13.77
CA ILE A 243 7.67 -3.39 13.87
C ILE A 243 6.99 -4.11 12.71
N ASN A 244 7.63 -5.19 12.26
CA ASN A 244 7.05 -6.12 11.31
C ASN A 244 6.61 -7.39 12.04
N GLN A 245 5.43 -7.31 12.68
CA GLN A 245 4.82 -8.44 13.39
C GLN A 245 3.67 -9.00 12.56
N CYS A 246 3.78 -10.27 12.20
CA CYS A 246 2.74 -11.01 11.49
C CYS A 246 2.16 -12.08 12.42
N ASN A 247 0.84 -12.21 12.43
CA ASN A 247 0.16 -13.33 13.10
C ASN A 247 -0.80 -13.97 12.12
N SER A 248 -1.10 -15.25 12.35
CA SER A 248 -2.03 -16.03 11.53
C SER A 248 -3.30 -16.37 12.30
N VAL A 249 -4.41 -16.45 11.59
CA VAL A 249 -5.68 -16.94 12.16
C VAL A 249 -5.48 -18.36 12.70
N GLY A 250 -6.03 -18.63 13.89
CA GLY A 250 -5.85 -19.91 14.58
C GLY A 250 -4.56 -20.03 15.39
N SER A 251 -3.61 -19.09 15.26
CA SER A 251 -2.50 -18.96 16.21
C SER A 251 -2.98 -18.33 17.52
N THR A 252 -2.08 -18.23 18.51
CA THR A 252 -2.35 -17.51 19.76
C THR A 252 -1.45 -16.29 19.88
N VAL A 253 -1.96 -15.26 20.55
CA VAL A 253 -1.21 -14.06 20.95
C VAL A 253 -1.20 -13.96 22.46
N LEU A 254 -0.09 -13.50 23.03
CA LEU A 254 0.05 -13.29 24.47
C LEU A 254 -0.35 -11.86 24.82
N THR A 255 -1.20 -11.68 25.83
CA THR A 255 -1.48 -10.33 26.35
C THR A 255 -0.31 -9.82 27.16
N LYS A 256 -0.12 -8.50 27.13
CA LYS A 256 0.86 -7.79 27.94
C LYS A 256 0.18 -7.03 29.07
N PRO A 257 0.25 -7.52 30.32
CA PRO A 257 -0.23 -6.77 31.47
C PRO A 257 0.50 -5.43 31.63
N GLY A 258 -0.17 -4.51 32.34
CA GLY A 258 0.34 -3.19 32.67
C GLY A 258 0.01 -2.13 31.61
N ASN A 259 -0.50 -0.99 32.08
CA ASN A 259 -1.11 0.06 31.25
C ASN A 259 -0.14 0.67 30.22
N THR A 260 1.16 0.71 30.54
CA THR A 260 2.20 1.17 29.59
C THR A 260 1.93 2.59 29.05
N VAL A 261 1.31 3.46 29.86
CA VAL A 261 0.77 4.79 29.50
C VAL A 261 1.73 5.65 28.69
N GLY A 262 2.94 5.85 29.20
CA GLY A 262 3.94 6.70 28.55
C GLY A 262 4.35 6.13 27.19
N PRO A 263 4.87 4.88 27.14
CA PRO A 263 5.27 4.26 25.88
C PRO A 263 4.14 4.12 24.85
N SER A 264 2.90 3.81 25.28
CA SER A 264 1.76 3.70 24.34
C SER A 264 1.44 5.03 23.68
N ALA A 265 1.29 6.09 24.47
CA ALA A 265 0.98 7.41 23.95
C ALA A 265 2.12 7.98 23.12
N GLN A 266 3.38 7.79 23.54
CA GLN A 266 4.56 8.18 22.76
C GLN A 266 4.52 7.59 21.35
N GLY A 267 4.25 6.29 21.23
CA GLY A 267 4.19 5.59 19.94
C GLY A 267 2.97 5.96 19.11
N LEU A 268 1.78 5.98 19.71
CA LEU A 268 0.54 6.26 18.97
C LEU A 268 0.53 7.69 18.42
N ASN A 269 0.98 8.65 19.24
CA ASN A 269 0.83 10.08 18.96
C ASN A 269 1.71 10.59 17.82
N THR A 270 2.70 9.81 17.35
CA THR A 270 3.47 10.16 16.14
C THR A 270 2.57 10.33 14.91
N ARG A 271 1.44 9.60 14.85
CA ARG A 271 0.42 9.73 13.79
C ARG A 271 -0.22 11.11 13.74
N PHE A 272 -0.23 11.81 14.88
CA PHE A 272 -0.82 13.13 15.05
C PHE A 272 0.24 14.23 15.02
N ASN A 273 1.45 13.94 14.52
CA ASN A 273 2.58 14.87 14.48
C ASN A 273 3.01 15.33 15.90
N GLN A 274 2.92 14.43 16.89
CA GLN A 274 3.33 14.67 18.27
C GLN A 274 4.40 13.65 18.67
N TYR A 275 5.60 14.13 18.99
CA TYR A 275 6.78 13.29 19.22
C TYR A 275 7.31 13.42 20.64
N SER A 276 7.62 12.28 21.25
CA SER A 276 8.27 12.16 22.55
C SER A 276 8.91 10.77 22.69
N GLY A 277 9.68 10.53 23.76
CA GLY A 277 10.27 9.20 24.02
C GLY A 277 11.33 8.76 23.01
N GLY A 278 12.03 9.71 22.37
CA GLY A 278 13.10 9.46 21.40
C GLY A 278 12.63 9.15 19.97
N LEU A 279 11.32 9.28 19.69
CA LEU A 279 10.77 9.11 18.34
C LEU A 279 10.87 10.41 17.54
N SER A 280 11.02 10.29 16.22
CA SER A 280 11.20 11.43 15.31
C SER A 280 10.25 11.34 14.11
N ALA A 281 10.02 12.48 13.46
CA ALA A 281 9.20 12.55 12.25
C ALA A 281 9.89 11.96 11.01
N SER A 282 11.22 11.82 11.02
CA SER A 282 11.95 11.16 9.92
C SER A 282 11.73 9.66 9.92
N ASP A 283 11.71 9.04 11.10
CA ASP A 283 11.53 7.60 11.25
C ASP A 283 10.04 7.22 11.28
N TYR A 284 9.22 8.08 11.88
CA TYR A 284 7.80 7.86 12.09
C TYR A 284 6.99 9.07 11.59
N PRO A 285 6.89 9.27 10.27
CA PRO A 285 6.14 10.39 9.69
C PRO A 285 4.69 10.41 10.18
N PRO A 286 4.05 11.59 10.29
CA PRO A 286 2.66 11.68 10.74
C PRO A 286 1.69 11.13 9.69
N ASP A 287 0.42 11.06 10.03
CA ASP A 287 -0.62 10.86 9.02
C ASP A 287 -0.72 12.09 8.12
N LEU A 288 -1.15 11.87 6.86
CA LEU A 288 -1.42 12.95 5.92
C LEU A 288 -2.43 13.96 6.50
N VAL A 289 -3.40 13.49 7.30
CA VAL A 289 -4.41 14.30 7.97
C VAL A 289 -4.44 14.04 9.48
N THR A 290 -3.96 15.02 10.24
CA THR A 290 -3.86 14.97 11.71
C THR A 290 -5.03 15.63 12.44
N THR A 291 -6.04 16.11 11.72
CA THR A 291 -7.23 16.76 12.28
C THR A 291 -7.97 15.85 13.27
N VAL A 292 -8.38 16.43 14.39
CA VAL A 292 -9.14 15.77 15.46
C VAL A 292 -10.21 16.71 16.01
N ASN A 293 -11.12 16.17 16.82
CA ASN A 293 -12.10 16.99 17.53
C ASN A 293 -11.42 17.95 18.51
N ALA A 294 -12.02 19.13 18.73
CA ALA A 294 -11.44 20.18 19.57
C ALA A 294 -11.29 19.77 21.04
N LYS A 295 -12.14 18.85 21.51
CA LYS A 295 -12.04 18.22 22.84
C LYS A 295 -11.79 16.72 22.68
N SER A 296 -11.16 16.12 23.66
CA SER A 296 -10.97 14.67 23.71
C SER A 296 -12.27 13.94 24.02
N LEU A 297 -12.47 12.80 23.37
CA LEU A 297 -13.40 11.77 23.79
C LEU A 297 -12.98 11.21 25.16
N THR A 298 -13.97 10.85 25.96
CA THR A 298 -13.80 10.25 27.28
C THR A 298 -14.58 8.94 27.38
N TYR A 299 -14.13 8.03 28.25
CA TYR A 299 -14.84 6.76 28.51
C TYR A 299 -15.28 6.70 29.97
N THR A 300 -16.56 7.00 30.21
CA THR A 300 -17.11 7.22 31.56
C THR A 300 -18.59 6.81 31.62
N GLY A 301 -19.16 6.72 32.83
CA GLY A 301 -20.55 6.36 33.07
C GLY A 301 -20.77 4.93 33.58
N SER A 302 -22.03 4.54 33.76
CA SER A 302 -22.44 3.19 34.19
C SER A 302 -23.70 2.74 33.42
N PRO A 303 -23.58 1.83 32.42
CA PRO A 303 -22.35 1.27 31.88
C PRO A 303 -21.46 2.34 31.23
N ALA A 304 -20.15 2.11 31.23
CA ALA A 304 -19.18 3.04 30.65
C ALA A 304 -19.40 3.16 29.13
N GLN A 305 -19.50 4.39 28.65
CA GLN A 305 -19.78 4.74 27.26
C GLN A 305 -18.84 5.84 26.78
N ILE A 306 -18.64 5.91 25.46
CA ILE A 306 -17.79 6.95 24.87
C ILE A 306 -18.59 8.25 24.81
N GLN A 307 -18.02 9.30 25.38
CA GLN A 307 -18.65 10.61 25.49
C GLN A 307 -17.78 11.68 24.86
N TYR A 308 -18.44 12.72 24.35
CA TYR A 308 -17.82 13.97 23.93
C TYR A 308 -18.50 15.11 24.69
N ASN A 309 -17.73 15.87 25.47
CA ASN A 309 -18.24 16.96 26.28
C ASN A 309 -19.44 16.56 27.18
N GLY A 310 -19.39 15.35 27.76
CA GLY A 310 -20.42 14.79 28.63
C GLY A 310 -21.64 14.18 27.92
N GLN A 311 -21.69 14.20 26.58
CA GLN A 311 -22.76 13.60 25.80
C GLN A 311 -22.32 12.29 25.15
N ALA A 312 -23.20 11.29 25.12
CA ALA A 312 -22.94 10.03 24.43
C ALA A 312 -22.66 10.27 22.94
N VAL A 313 -21.63 9.60 22.43
CA VAL A 313 -21.30 9.63 21.00
C VAL A 313 -22.03 8.51 20.29
N THR A 314 -22.72 8.86 19.21
CA THR A 314 -23.32 7.92 18.28
C THR A 314 -22.39 7.77 17.09
N SER A 315 -22.15 6.52 16.67
CA SER A 315 -21.50 6.21 15.40
C SER A 315 -22.48 5.54 14.44
N SER A 316 -22.45 5.97 13.18
CA SER A 316 -23.23 5.35 12.10
C SER A 316 -22.42 5.36 10.81
N ASN A 317 -22.00 4.17 10.37
CA ASN A 317 -21.22 3.96 9.14
C ASN A 317 -20.00 4.91 9.05
N GLY A 318 -19.27 5.10 10.15
CA GLY A 318 -18.07 5.94 10.20
C GLY A 318 -18.32 7.45 10.33
N ASN A 319 -19.58 7.88 10.52
CA ASN A 319 -19.92 9.23 10.93
C ASN A 319 -20.17 9.28 12.43
N LEU A 320 -19.50 10.20 13.11
CA LEU A 320 -19.65 10.42 14.54
C LEU A 320 -20.54 11.64 14.82
N SER A 321 -21.39 11.55 15.83
CA SER A 321 -22.23 12.67 16.25
C SER A 321 -22.58 12.61 17.74
N THR A 322 -23.03 13.75 18.25
CA THR A 322 -23.66 13.92 19.56
C THR A 322 -24.98 14.65 19.35
N PRO A 323 -25.86 14.76 20.38
CA PRO A 323 -27.03 15.63 20.30
C PRO A 323 -26.70 17.09 19.96
N SER A 324 -25.48 17.55 20.25
CA SER A 324 -25.03 18.91 19.95
C SER A 324 -24.41 19.08 18.56
N GLY A 325 -24.23 18.02 17.76
CA GLY A 325 -23.78 18.11 16.38
C GLY A 325 -22.85 16.98 15.93
N ALA A 326 -22.44 17.07 14.66
CA ALA A 326 -21.49 16.14 14.05
C ALA A 326 -20.08 16.31 14.63
N LEU A 327 -19.36 15.20 14.74
CA LEU A 327 -17.96 15.13 15.15
C LEU A 327 -17.09 14.66 14.00
N TYR A 328 -15.81 14.96 14.08
CA TYR A 328 -14.81 14.45 13.14
C TYR A 328 -14.61 12.95 13.36
N GLY A 329 -14.97 12.13 12.37
CA GLY A 329 -14.83 10.67 12.36
C GLY A 329 -14.13 10.15 11.10
N TYR A 330 -14.26 8.84 10.86
CA TYR A 330 -13.61 8.16 9.72
C TYR A 330 -13.97 8.80 8.35
N ASN A 331 -15.25 9.08 8.08
CA ASN A 331 -15.64 9.61 6.78
C ASN A 331 -15.11 11.02 6.51
N ASN A 332 -15.01 11.86 7.55
CA ASN A 332 -14.38 13.18 7.43
C ASN A 332 -12.90 13.05 7.09
N TRP A 333 -12.21 12.08 7.70
CA TRP A 333 -10.81 11.78 7.40
C TRP A 333 -10.60 11.22 6.00
N VAL A 334 -11.47 10.33 5.52
CA VAL A 334 -11.41 9.83 4.13
C VAL A 334 -11.53 10.97 3.13
N GLN A 335 -12.48 11.88 3.32
CA GLN A 335 -12.67 13.04 2.46
C GLN A 335 -11.47 14.00 2.51
N ALA A 336 -10.99 14.33 3.70
CA ALA A 336 -9.84 15.21 3.88
C ALA A 336 -8.57 14.61 3.25
N SER A 337 -8.34 13.31 3.44
CA SER A 337 -7.19 12.62 2.88
C SER A 337 -7.25 12.54 1.36
N ALA A 338 -8.43 12.31 0.78
CA ALA A 338 -8.64 12.38 -0.67
C ALA A 338 -8.32 13.77 -1.22
N GLY A 339 -8.75 14.84 -0.52
CA GLY A 339 -8.39 16.22 -0.87
C GLY A 339 -6.88 16.46 -0.81
N CYS A 340 -6.20 15.95 0.23
CA CYS A 340 -4.74 16.07 0.36
C CYS A 340 -3.99 15.35 -0.76
N VAL A 341 -4.40 14.12 -1.10
CA VAL A 341 -3.80 13.37 -2.22
C VAL A 341 -4.05 14.07 -3.56
N ALA A 342 -5.22 14.70 -3.73
CA ALA A 342 -5.56 15.45 -4.94
C ALA A 342 -4.90 16.83 -5.04
N GLY A 343 -4.18 17.28 -3.99
CA GLY A 343 -3.59 18.62 -3.94
C GLY A 343 -4.60 19.77 -3.79
N THR A 344 -5.85 19.44 -3.46
CA THR A 344 -6.95 20.42 -3.28
C THR A 344 -7.34 20.62 -1.82
N GLY A 345 -6.85 19.76 -0.93
CA GLY A 345 -7.12 19.81 0.51
C GLY A 345 -6.25 20.82 1.26
N GLY A 346 -6.80 21.41 2.33
CA GLY A 346 -6.06 22.24 3.28
C GLY A 346 -5.63 21.46 4.52
N GLY A 347 -4.54 21.89 5.18
CA GLY A 347 -4.06 21.31 6.44
C GLY A 347 -3.31 19.98 6.31
N CYS A 348 -2.96 19.58 5.09
CA CYS A 348 -2.21 18.36 4.81
C CYS A 348 -0.78 18.44 5.35
N GLN A 349 -0.32 17.39 6.02
CA GLN A 349 1.06 17.33 6.51
C GLN A 349 2.02 17.10 5.34
N SER A 350 3.03 17.96 5.18
CA SER A 350 3.97 17.93 4.05
C SER A 350 4.83 16.67 4.01
N ASN A 351 5.16 16.10 5.17
CA ASN A 351 5.85 14.83 5.34
C ASN A 351 4.90 13.69 5.78
N GLY A 352 3.58 13.92 5.65
CA GLY A 352 2.58 12.95 6.09
C GLY A 352 2.49 11.74 5.16
N VAL A 353 2.28 10.57 5.76
CA VAL A 353 2.04 9.32 5.04
C VAL A 353 0.56 8.97 5.13
N PHE A 354 0.00 8.52 4.01
CA PHE A 354 -1.41 8.17 3.88
C PHE A 354 -1.77 6.93 4.72
N GLU A 355 -2.96 6.94 5.33
CA GLU A 355 -3.53 5.83 6.16
C GLU A 355 -2.73 5.45 7.41
N ARG A 356 -1.80 6.29 7.91
CA ARG A 356 -1.07 6.02 9.16
C ARG A 356 -2.00 5.88 10.37
N ARG A 357 -3.16 6.55 10.39
CA ARG A 357 -4.18 6.44 11.45
C ARG A 357 -5.03 5.16 11.39
N ILE A 358 -4.85 4.32 10.38
CA ILE A 358 -5.47 3.00 10.30
C ILE A 358 -4.57 1.97 10.97
N LEU A 359 -5.03 1.40 12.07
CA LEU A 359 -4.32 0.35 12.81
C LEU A 359 -4.82 -1.02 12.39
N LYS A 360 -3.89 -1.93 12.14
CA LYS A 360 -4.16 -3.37 11.95
C LYS A 360 -4.10 -4.04 13.31
N ILE A 361 -5.22 -4.56 13.79
CA ILE A 361 -5.38 -5.05 15.16
C ILE A 361 -5.88 -6.49 15.14
N VAL A 362 -5.41 -7.27 16.09
CA VAL A 362 -5.87 -8.65 16.30
C VAL A 362 -7.26 -8.64 16.90
N ILE A 363 -8.16 -9.43 16.31
CA ILE A 363 -9.44 -9.79 16.91
C ILE A 363 -9.28 -11.20 17.47
N GLY A 364 -9.41 -11.34 18.79
CA GLY A 364 -9.20 -12.61 19.49
C GLY A 364 -10.39 -13.07 20.30
N ASP A 365 -10.42 -14.35 20.62
CA ASP A 365 -11.44 -14.94 21.49
C ASP A 365 -11.04 -14.76 22.96
N CYS A 366 -11.65 -13.79 23.63
CA CYS A 366 -11.37 -13.47 25.04
C CYS A 366 -12.20 -14.32 26.01
N SER A 367 -13.03 -15.25 25.53
CA SER A 367 -13.96 -16.01 26.36
C SER A 367 -13.22 -16.81 27.44
N GLY A 368 -13.54 -16.53 28.71
CA GLY A 368 -12.91 -17.20 29.86
C GLY A 368 -11.45 -16.84 30.11
N LYS A 369 -10.94 -15.74 29.53
CA LYS A 369 -9.55 -15.28 29.69
C LYS A 369 -9.49 -13.98 30.51
N ASN A 370 -9.31 -14.11 31.84
CA ASN A 370 -9.44 -12.99 32.78
C ASN A 370 -8.22 -12.74 33.69
N ASP A 371 -7.11 -13.45 33.50
CA ASP A 371 -6.00 -13.45 34.46
C ASP A 371 -4.66 -13.08 33.79
N GLY A 372 -4.01 -12.02 34.31
CA GLY A 372 -2.61 -11.69 34.03
C GLY A 372 -2.22 -11.77 32.54
N ALA A 373 -1.01 -12.26 32.26
CA ALA A 373 -0.62 -12.55 30.88
C ALA A 373 -1.38 -13.79 30.40
N SER A 374 -2.27 -13.61 29.42
CA SER A 374 -3.17 -14.63 28.90
C SER A 374 -2.87 -14.93 27.44
N SER A 375 -2.95 -16.20 27.07
CA SER A 375 -2.88 -16.64 25.67
C SER A 375 -4.28 -16.59 25.04
N ILE A 376 -4.41 -15.77 24.00
CA ILE A 376 -5.68 -15.47 23.32
C ILE A 376 -5.64 -16.06 21.90
N PRO A 377 -6.58 -16.95 21.53
CA PRO A 377 -6.72 -17.43 20.17
C PRO A 377 -7.08 -16.30 19.19
N VAL A 378 -6.41 -16.24 18.05
CA VAL A 378 -6.67 -15.27 16.98
C VAL A 378 -7.87 -15.72 16.15
N LEU A 379 -8.98 -14.96 16.22
CA LEU A 379 -10.15 -15.15 15.36
C LEU A 379 -9.95 -14.50 13.99
N GLY A 380 -9.32 -13.33 13.97
CA GLY A 380 -9.07 -12.58 12.74
C GLY A 380 -8.36 -11.27 12.98
N PHE A 381 -8.47 -10.37 12.00
CA PHE A 381 -7.84 -9.06 12.02
C PHE A 381 -8.85 -7.99 11.63
N GLY A 382 -8.74 -6.83 12.26
CA GLY A 382 -9.57 -5.66 12.02
C GLY A 382 -8.74 -4.43 11.69
N CYS A 383 -9.31 -3.54 10.90
CA CYS A 383 -8.79 -2.18 10.75
C CYS A 383 -9.52 -1.26 11.70
N TYR A 384 -8.79 -0.36 12.35
CA TYR A 384 -9.38 0.62 13.25
C TYR A 384 -8.80 2.00 12.99
N PHE A 385 -9.67 2.97 12.74
CA PHE A 385 -9.28 4.36 12.54
C PHE A 385 -9.20 5.09 13.87
N VAL A 386 -7.99 5.50 14.27
CA VAL A 386 -7.75 6.16 15.56
C VAL A 386 -8.25 7.61 15.50
N LEU A 387 -9.08 7.98 16.48
CA LEU A 387 -9.82 9.24 16.48
C LEU A 387 -9.05 10.41 17.10
N GLN A 388 -8.15 10.15 18.04
CA GLN A 388 -7.42 11.18 18.78
C GLN A 388 -6.08 10.68 19.35
N PRO A 389 -5.17 11.59 19.73
CA PRO A 389 -4.00 11.24 20.53
C PRO A 389 -4.39 10.59 21.86
N GLU A 390 -3.57 9.65 22.34
CA GLU A 390 -3.70 9.07 23.66
C GLU A 390 -3.15 10.04 24.72
N ALA A 391 -3.87 10.19 25.84
CA ALA A 391 -3.38 10.99 26.96
C ALA A 391 -2.31 10.22 27.76
N GLN A 392 -1.27 10.94 28.19
CA GLN A 392 -0.19 10.41 29.04
C GLN A 392 -0.56 10.42 30.54
N GLN A 393 -1.76 10.00 30.90
CA GLN A 393 -2.21 9.93 32.29
C GLN A 393 -2.93 8.60 32.58
N GLY A 394 -2.65 8.00 33.73
CA GLY A 394 -3.06 6.61 34.02
C GLY A 394 -4.56 6.34 33.90
N ASN A 395 -5.40 7.29 34.30
CA ASN A 395 -6.87 7.20 34.29
C ASN A 395 -7.54 7.70 33.00
N SER A 396 -6.77 8.24 32.04
CA SER A 396 -7.27 8.74 30.76
C SER A 396 -6.48 8.23 29.54
N ALA A 397 -5.62 7.23 29.74
CA ALA A 397 -4.84 6.57 28.70
C ALA A 397 -5.69 5.60 27.86
N GLN A 398 -6.87 6.04 27.39
CA GLN A 398 -7.69 5.28 26.46
C GLN A 398 -7.29 5.56 25.01
N ILE A 399 -7.46 4.55 24.16
CA ILE A 399 -7.37 4.70 22.69
C ILE A 399 -8.76 4.48 22.11
N PHE A 400 -9.26 5.49 21.39
CA PHE A 400 -10.57 5.46 20.73
C PHE A 400 -10.41 5.28 19.23
N ALA A 401 -11.19 4.38 18.64
CA ALA A 401 -11.16 4.16 17.21
C ALA A 401 -12.49 3.63 16.64
N ASP A 402 -12.76 3.94 15.38
CA ASP A 402 -13.85 3.34 14.63
C ASP A 402 -13.37 2.09 13.90
N PHE A 403 -14.19 1.03 13.86
CA PHE A 403 -13.91 -0.13 13.02
C PHE A 403 -13.96 0.27 11.53
N GLY A 404 -12.81 0.21 10.88
CA GLY A 404 -12.62 0.60 9.48
C GLY A 404 -12.98 -0.50 8.49
N GLU A 405 -12.87 -0.17 7.20
CA GLU A 405 -13.14 -1.14 6.13
C GLU A 405 -12.13 -2.29 6.13
N ARG A 406 -12.64 -3.53 6.02
CA ARG A 406 -11.86 -4.77 6.09
C ARG A 406 -10.66 -4.79 5.14
N ASP A 407 -10.81 -4.25 3.94
CA ASP A 407 -9.76 -4.36 2.92
C ASP A 407 -8.55 -3.51 3.20
N ARG A 408 -8.61 -2.56 4.14
CA ARG A 408 -7.42 -1.82 4.57
C ARG A 408 -6.54 -2.67 5.50
N ALA A 409 -7.10 -3.72 6.13
CA ALA A 409 -6.40 -4.52 7.13
C ALA A 409 -5.38 -5.46 6.49
N PHE A 410 -5.66 -5.92 5.28
CA PHE A 410 -4.85 -6.92 4.61
C PHE A 410 -3.79 -6.29 3.68
N ARG A 411 -3.94 -5.01 3.30
CA ARG A 411 -3.02 -4.33 2.36
C ARG A 411 -1.61 -4.15 2.88
#